data_AF-A0A7W1SX90-F1
#
_entry.id   AF-A0A7W1SX90-F1
#
_cell.length_a   1.000
_cell.length_b   1.000
_cell.length_c   1.000
_cell.angle_alpha   90.00
_cell.angle_beta   90.00
_cell.angle_gamma   90.00
#
_symmetry.space_group_name_H-M   'P 1'
#
loop_
_entity.id
_entity.type
_entity.pdbx_description
1 polymer ?
#
loop_
_entity_poly.entity_id
_entity_poly.type
_entity_poly.pdbx_seq_one_letter_code
_entity_poly.pdbx_strand_id
1 'polypeptide(L)'
;MLDTAGNINETTIYGGAADGGGLFEFLPADGGAWTETTLHIFTGGSDGIYPEGGPVLDNARNLYGTTLRGGTFNDGIAWKITP
;
A
#
# COMPACT_ATOMS: atom_id res chain seq x y z
N MET A 1 8.62 1.81 2.52
CA MET A 1 9.11 1.78 3.92
C MET A 1 9.74 0.43 4.26
N LEU A 2 10.93 0.42 4.86
CA LEU A 2 11.61 -0.81 5.33
C LEU A 2 11.16 -1.16 6.76
N ASP A 3 10.78 -2.42 6.99
CA ASP A 3 10.40 -2.90 8.31
C ASP A 3 11.57 -3.55 9.08
N THR A 4 11.33 -3.95 10.33
CA THR A 4 12.35 -4.59 11.20
C THR A 4 12.72 -6.01 10.77
N ALA A 5 11.91 -6.65 9.95
CA ALA A 5 12.20 -7.96 9.35
C ALA A 5 13.03 -7.84 8.07
N GLY A 6 13.19 -6.61 7.55
CA GLY A 6 13.89 -6.33 6.29
C GLY A 6 12.96 -6.31 5.07
N ASN A 7 11.63 -6.36 5.26
CA ASN A 7 10.66 -6.28 4.17
C ASN A 7 10.46 -4.82 3.76
N ILE A 8 10.20 -4.59 2.48
CA ILE A 8 9.87 -3.26 1.95
C ILE A 8 8.37 -3.21 1.64
N ASN A 9 7.66 -2.26 2.24
CA ASN A 9 6.25 -1.98 1.97
C ASN A 9 6.12 -0.71 1.15
N GLU A 10 5.59 -0.78 -0.07
CA GLU A 10 5.46 0.35 -0.99
C GLU A 10 4.08 0.43 -1.62
N THR A 11 3.65 1.66 -1.95
CA THR A 11 2.47 1.86 -2.78
C THR A 11 2.83 2.38 -4.16
N THR A 12 2.06 1.98 -5.16
CA THR A 12 2.06 2.63 -6.48
C THR A 12 0.82 3.49 -6.62
N ILE A 13 1.00 4.74 -7.08
CA ILE A 13 -0.12 5.67 -7.28
C ILE A 13 -1.04 5.17 -8.41
N TYR A 14 -0.48 4.56 -9.44
CA TYR A 14 -1.18 4.02 -10.61
C TYR A 14 -0.89 2.53 -10.79
N GLY A 15 -1.63 1.87 -11.68
CA GLY A 15 -1.58 0.42 -11.92
C GLY A 15 -2.66 -0.37 -11.17
N GLY A 16 -2.66 -1.69 -11.31
CA GLY A 16 -3.68 -2.55 -10.70
C GLY A 16 -5.06 -2.44 -11.39
N ALA A 17 -6.12 -2.83 -10.67
CA ALA A 17 -7.48 -2.79 -11.19
C ALA A 17 -7.94 -1.33 -11.37
N ALA A 18 -8.50 -1.01 -12.55
CA ALA A 18 -8.98 0.32 -12.91
C ALA A 18 -7.94 1.46 -12.73
N ASP A 19 -6.65 1.14 -12.79
CA ASP A 19 -5.54 2.07 -12.59
C ASP A 19 -5.48 2.67 -11.17
N GLY A 20 -6.08 2.00 -10.19
CA GLY A 20 -6.29 2.57 -8.87
C GLY A 20 -5.07 2.65 -7.95
N GLY A 21 -3.97 2.00 -8.34
CA GLY A 21 -2.79 1.83 -7.52
C GLY A 21 -2.86 0.61 -6.61
N GLY A 22 -1.74 0.26 -5.98
CA GLY A 22 -1.63 -0.92 -5.12
C GLY A 22 -0.66 -0.74 -3.97
N LEU A 23 -0.78 -1.59 -2.96
CA LEU A 23 0.16 -1.77 -1.85
C LEU A 23 0.84 -3.13 -2.00
N PHE A 24 2.17 -3.13 -1.96
CA PHE A 24 3.01 -4.30 -2.19
C PHE A 24 4.01 -4.47 -1.04
N GLU A 25 4.28 -5.72 -0.68
CA GLU A 25 5.35 -6.11 0.22
C GLU A 25 6.42 -6.86 -0.57
N PHE A 26 7.67 -6.47 -0.41
CA PHE A 26 8.83 -7.14 -0.98
C PHE A 26 9.62 -7.80 0.15
N LEU A 27 9.76 -9.12 0.08
CA LEU A 27 10.53 -9.91 1.02
C LEU A 27 11.91 -10.21 0.42
N PRO A 28 13.01 -9.97 1.15
CA PRO A 28 14.32 -10.35 0.68
C PRO A 28 14.42 -11.87 0.63
N ALA A 29 14.88 -12.41 -0.49
CA ALA A 29 15.16 -13.82 -0.69
C ALA A 29 16.67 -14.08 -0.75
N ASP A 30 17.06 -15.33 -0.50
CA ASP A 30 18.47 -15.75 -0.61
C ASP A 30 19.03 -15.42 -2.00
N GLY A 31 20.28 -14.95 -2.03
CA GLY A 31 20.97 -14.61 -3.29
C GLY A 31 20.63 -13.23 -3.86
N GLY A 32 19.93 -12.36 -3.12
CA GLY A 32 19.68 -10.97 -3.50
C GLY A 32 18.44 -10.74 -4.38
N ALA A 33 17.62 -11.77 -4.55
CA ALA A 33 16.30 -11.65 -5.17
C ALA A 33 15.28 -11.08 -4.17
N TRP A 34 14.17 -10.58 -4.69
CA TRP A 34 13.02 -10.14 -3.88
C TRP A 34 11.76 -10.89 -4.32
N THR A 35 10.96 -11.31 -3.36
CA THR A 35 9.62 -11.86 -3.63
C THR A 35 8.60 -10.77 -3.40
N GLU A 36 7.81 -10.46 -4.42
CA GLU A 36 6.72 -9.49 -4.34
C GLU A 36 5.42 -10.17 -3.91
N THR A 37 4.73 -9.55 -2.96
CA THR A 37 3.38 -9.90 -2.52
C THR A 37 2.47 -8.69 -2.68
N THR A 38 1.37 -8.85 -3.39
CA THR A 38 0.30 -7.84 -3.42
C THR A 38 -0.50 -7.91 -2.12
N LEU A 39 -0.45 -6.85 -1.32
CA LEU A 39 -1.23 -6.75 -0.08
C LEU A 39 -2.63 -6.18 -0.34
N HIS A 40 -2.74 -5.19 -1.23
CA HIS A 40 -4.03 -4.57 -1.58
C HIS A 40 -3.99 -3.91 -2.96
N ILE A 41 -5.12 -3.92 -3.66
CA ILE A 41 -5.33 -3.15 -4.89
C ILE A 41 -6.49 -2.21 -4.64
N PHE A 42 -6.23 -0.91 -4.77
CA PHE A 42 -7.22 0.13 -4.53
C PHE A 42 -8.24 0.17 -5.67
N THR A 43 -9.53 0.22 -5.32
CA THR A 43 -10.62 0.11 -6.31
C THR A 43 -11.31 1.43 -6.61
N GLY A 44 -11.04 2.48 -5.83
CA GLY A 44 -11.74 3.76 -5.90
C GLY A 44 -13.12 3.79 -5.29
N GLY A 45 -13.53 2.70 -4.64
CA GLY A 45 -14.74 2.67 -3.82
C GLY A 45 -14.49 3.21 -2.42
N SER A 46 -14.93 2.45 -1.42
CA SER A 46 -14.74 2.80 0.00
C SER A 46 -13.29 2.74 0.47
N ASP A 47 -12.40 2.14 -0.32
CA ASP A 47 -10.97 2.01 -0.05
C ASP A 47 -10.13 3.12 -0.70
N GLY A 48 -10.75 4.00 -1.49
CA GLY A 48 -10.07 5.12 -2.14
C GLY A 48 -9.30 4.71 -3.40
N ILE A 49 -8.69 5.71 -4.06
CA ILE A 49 -7.92 5.53 -5.30
C ILE A 49 -6.71 6.47 -5.33
N TYR A 50 -5.64 6.01 -5.99
CA TYR A 50 -4.37 6.72 -6.10
C TYR A 50 -3.73 6.90 -4.71
N PRO A 51 -3.25 5.81 -4.08
CA PRO A 51 -2.56 5.90 -2.79
C PRO A 51 -1.33 6.81 -2.92
N GLU A 52 -1.12 7.66 -1.92
CA GLU A 52 -0.08 8.69 -1.96
C GLU A 52 1.05 8.39 -0.97
N GLY A 53 2.29 8.39 -1.48
CA GLY A 53 3.49 8.23 -0.66
C GLY A 53 3.66 6.83 -0.06
N GLY A 54 4.81 6.58 0.59
CA GLY A 54 5.05 5.30 1.26
C GLY A 54 4.17 5.13 2.52
N PRO A 55 3.69 3.92 2.81
CA PRO A 55 2.82 3.68 3.97
C PRO A 55 3.61 3.74 5.28
N VAL A 56 2.99 4.22 6.36
CA VAL A 56 3.58 4.20 7.71
C VAL A 56 3.28 2.86 8.38
N LEU A 57 4.27 2.29 9.06
CA LEU A 57 4.18 1.01 9.76
C LEU A 57 4.14 1.23 11.28
N ASP A 58 3.23 0.56 11.99
CA ASP A 58 3.25 0.49 13.45
C ASP A 58 3.94 -0.77 14.00
N ASN A 59 4.14 -0.82 15.33
CA ASN A 59 4.78 -1.96 15.99
C ASN A 59 3.96 -3.26 15.91
N ALA A 60 2.67 -3.19 15.58
CA ALA A 60 1.80 -4.34 15.38
C ALA A 60 1.72 -4.77 13.90
N ARG A 61 2.64 -4.25 13.06
CA ARG A 61 2.71 -4.48 11.61
C ARG A 61 1.51 -4.00 10.81
N ASN A 62 0.73 -3.07 11.35
CA ASN A 62 -0.31 -2.42 10.57
C ASN A 62 0.30 -1.34 9.66
N LEU A 63 -0.20 -1.27 8.43
CA LEU A 63 0.18 -0.28 7.43
C LEU A 63 -0.89 0.80 7.32
N TYR A 64 -0.45 2.05 7.27
CA TYR A 64 -1.32 3.23 7.23
C TYR A 64 -0.92 4.14 6.08
N GLY A 65 -1.90 4.79 5.46
CA GLY A 65 -1.62 5.80 4.45
C GLY A 65 -2.86 6.58 4.06
N THR A 66 -2.73 7.34 2.98
CA THR A 66 -3.81 8.13 2.38
C THR A 66 -3.97 7.82 0.91
N THR A 67 -5.14 8.14 0.36
CA THR A 67 -5.38 8.18 -1.08
C THR A 67 -5.67 9.60 -1.52
N LEU A 68 -5.31 9.96 -2.76
CA LEU A 68 -5.61 11.29 -3.32
C LEU A 68 -7.10 11.49 -3.56
N ARG A 69 -7.84 10.40 -3.78
CA ARG A 69 -9.27 10.41 -4.14
C ARG A 69 -10.03 9.28 -3.44
N GLY A 70 -11.36 9.37 -3.49
CA GLY A 70 -12.29 8.52 -2.73
C GLY A 70 -12.89 9.25 -1.53
N GLY A 71 -13.74 8.54 -0.77
CA GLY A 71 -14.41 9.11 0.39
C GLY A 71 -15.50 10.13 0.06
N THR A 72 -15.97 10.85 1.08
CA THR A 72 -16.96 11.93 0.90
C THR A 72 -16.32 13.08 0.14
N PHE A 73 -16.99 13.56 -0.91
CA PHE A 73 -16.51 14.63 -1.82
C PHE A 73 -15.30 14.26 -2.71
N ASN A 74 -14.84 13.00 -2.67
CA ASN A 74 -13.72 12.54 -3.49
C ASN A 74 -12.36 13.20 -3.14
N ASP A 75 -12.22 13.71 -1.91
CA ASP A 75 -11.01 14.40 -1.42
C ASP A 75 -10.00 13.46 -0.73
N GLY A 76 -10.18 12.14 -0.90
CA GLY A 76 -9.28 11.13 -0.36
C GLY A 76 -9.78 10.51 0.95
N ILE A 77 -9.15 9.41 1.33
CA ILE A 77 -9.37 8.75 2.62
C ILE A 77 -8.05 8.45 3.31
N ALA A 78 -8.11 8.25 4.63
CA ALA A 78 -7.09 7.51 5.36
C ALA A 78 -7.45 6.03 5.37
N TRP A 79 -6.45 5.16 5.24
CA TRP A 79 -6.63 3.72 5.25
C TRP A 79 -5.68 3.03 6.24
N LYS A 80 -6.08 1.84 6.68
CA LYS A 80 -5.29 0.91 7.48
C LYS A 80 -5.43 -0.48 6.90
N ILE A 81 -4.32 -1.18 6.71
CA ILE A 81 -4.28 -2.60 6.32
C ILE A 81 -3.52 -3.36 7.41
N THR A 82 -4.09 -4.49 7.82
CA THR A 82 -3.47 -5.44 8.74
C THR A 82 -3.17 -6.71 7.95
N PRO A 83 -1.90 -6.94 7.56
CA PRO A 83 -1.48 -8.12 6.80
C PRO A 83 -1.73 -9.44 7.54
#